data_AF-A0A2W4LXT7-F1
#
_entry.id   AF-A0A2W4LXT7-F1
#
_cell.length_a   1.000
_cell.length_b   1.000
_cell.length_c   1.000
_cell.angle_alpha   90.00
_cell.angle_beta   90.00
_cell.angle_gamma   90.00
#
_symmetry.space_group_name_H-M   'P 1'
#
loop_
_entity.id
_entity.type
_entity.pdbx_description
1 polymer ?
#
loop_
_entity_poly.entity_id
_entity_poly.type
_entity_poly.pdbx_seq_one_letter_code
_entity_poly.pdbx_strand_id
1 'polypeptide(L)' 'LPFPLGPPNLARPLGAAQNSGLAIRLVRTPGLDLDVDRPDDLLRLSASQVGGAALRVVRALNLETRVACA' A
#
# COMPACT_ATOMS: atom_id res chain seq x y z
N LEU A 1 18.92 -13.16 -7.57
CA LEU A 1 19.12 -11.70 -7.45
C LEU A 1 18.31 -11.21 -6.26
N PRO A 2 18.92 -10.68 -5.19
CA PRO A 2 18.13 -10.03 -4.14
C PRO A 2 17.60 -8.71 -4.69
N PHE A 3 16.28 -8.55 -4.73
CA PHE A 3 15.63 -7.26 -4.99
C PHE A 3 15.54 -6.53 -3.66
N PRO A 4 16.40 -5.54 -3.39
CA PRO A 4 16.42 -4.88 -2.10
C PRO A 4 15.09 -4.16 -1.86
N LEU A 5 14.44 -4.49 -0.74
CA LEU A 5 13.26 -3.80 -0.24
C LEU A 5 13.70 -2.69 0.73
N GLY A 6 12.98 -1.56 0.72
CA GLY A 6 13.26 -0.40 1.55
C GLY A 6 13.62 0.87 0.75
N PRO A 7 13.64 2.05 1.40
CA PRO A 7 13.61 3.33 0.69
C PRO A 7 14.84 3.53 -0.22
N PRO A 8 14.67 4.07 -1.45
CA PRO A 8 13.43 4.20 -2.23
C PRO A 8 12.95 2.85 -2.82
N ASN A 9 11.74 2.44 -2.43
CA ASN A 9 11.24 1.04 -2.52
C ASN A 9 11.00 0.50 -3.94
N LEU A 10 10.67 1.36 -4.92
CA LEU A 10 10.35 0.92 -6.29
C LEU A 10 11.51 1.14 -7.26
N ALA A 11 12.23 2.26 -7.14
CA ALA A 11 13.29 2.61 -8.08
C ALA A 11 14.46 1.60 -8.05
N ARG A 12 14.81 1.11 -6.85
CA ARG A 12 15.89 0.15 -6.64
C ARG A 12 15.62 -1.22 -7.30
N PRO A 13 14.48 -1.90 -7.06
CA PRO A 13 14.19 -3.16 -7.74
C PRO A 13 13.99 -2.98 -9.24
N LEU A 14 13.45 -1.84 -9.70
CA LEU A 14 13.35 -1.53 -11.13
C LEU A 14 14.74 -1.45 -11.78
N GLY A 15 15.66 -0.68 -11.19
CA GLY A 15 17.04 -0.57 -11.69
C GLY A 15 17.77 -1.92 -11.67
N ALA A 16 17.59 -2.72 -10.62
CA ALA A 16 18.17 -4.05 -10.54
C ALA A 16 17.62 -4.99 -11.63
N ALA A 17 16.32 -4.95 -11.90
CA ALA A 17 15.68 -5.72 -12.97
C ALA A 17 16.18 -5.29 -14.36
N GLN A 18 16.26 -3.98 -14.62
CA GLN A 18 16.80 -3.42 -15.87
C GLN A 18 18.26 -3.86 -16.10
N ASN A 19 19.11 -3.72 -15.08
CA ASN A 19 20.52 -4.11 -15.16
C ASN A 19 20.72 -5.62 -15.35
N SER A 20 19.70 -6.42 -15.02
CA SER A 20 19.71 -7.88 -15.20
C SER A 20 19.08 -8.32 -16.52
N GLY A 21 18.70 -7.38 -17.39
CA GLY A 21 18.04 -7.68 -18.68
C GLY A 21 16.63 -8.25 -18.53
N LEU A 22 15.97 -8.08 -17.37
CA LEU A 22 14.63 -8.58 -17.14
C LEU A 22 13.59 -7.61 -17.74
N ALA A 23 12.62 -8.17 -18.45
CA ALA A 23 11.45 -7.42 -18.88
C ALA A 23 10.57 -7.06 -17.67
N ILE A 24 10.24 -5.78 -17.54
CA ILE A 24 9.45 -5.26 -16.42
C ILE A 24 8.04 -5.00 -16.90
N ARG A 25 7.04 -5.53 -16.18
CA ARG A 25 5.63 -5.18 -16.37
C ARG A 25 5.12 -4.50 -15.10
N LEU A 26 4.75 -3.24 -15.21
CA LEU A 26 4.09 -2.52 -14.12
C LEU A 26 2.59 -2.85 -14.15
N VAL A 27 2.10 -3.52 -13.10
CA VAL A 27 0.67 -3.79 -12.91
C VAL A 27 0.14 -2.83 -11.86
N ARG A 28 -0.90 -2.07 -12.21
CA ARG A 28 -1.63 -1.22 -11.28
C ARG A 28 -2.96 -1.88 -10.97
N THR A 29 -3.19 -2.20 -9.71
CA THR A 29 -4.45 -2.76 -9.23
C THR A 29 -5.10 -1.76 -8.29
N PRO A 30 -6.36 -1.33 -8.53
CA PRO A 30 -7.06 -0.44 -7.62
C PRO A 30 -7.07 -1.01 -6.18
N GLY A 31 -6.71 -0.18 -5.19
CA GLY A 31 -6.71 -0.58 -3.78
C GLY A 31 -5.42 -1.24 -3.28
N LEU A 32 -4.38 -1.36 -4.13
CA LEU A 32 -3.01 -1.75 -3.73
C LEU A 32 -2.04 -0.57 -3.70
N ASP A 33 -2.54 0.64 -3.90
CA ASP A 33 -1.78 1.89 -3.95
C ASP A 33 -1.61 2.57 -2.59
N LEU A 34 -2.34 2.08 -1.57
CA LEU A 34 -2.24 2.55 -0.19
C LEU A 34 -1.65 1.46 0.70
N ASP A 35 -0.38 1.63 1.06
CA ASP A 35 0.22 0.92 2.18
C ASP A 35 -0.27 1.55 3.50
N VAL A 36 -0.51 0.71 4.51
CA VAL A 36 -0.97 1.15 5.84
C VAL A 36 0.20 1.02 6.81
N ASP A 37 1.01 2.07 6.89
CA ASP A 37 2.21 2.11 7.74
C ASP A 37 1.99 2.93 9.01
N ARG A 38 1.09 3.92 8.96
CA ARG A 38 0.80 4.84 10.06
C ARG A 38 -0.68 4.78 10.45
N PRO A 39 -1.04 5.18 11.69
CA PRO A 39 -2.44 5.26 12.10
C PRO A 39 -3.32 6.09 11.15
N ASP A 40 -2.80 7.21 10.63
CA ASP A 40 -3.52 8.08 9.70
C ASP A 40 -3.85 7.40 8.35
N ASP A 41 -3.08 6.40 7.93
CA ASP A 41 -3.37 5.64 6.71
C ASP A 41 -4.66 4.81 6.85
N LEU A 42 -5.07 4.48 8.08
CA LEU A 42 -6.36 3.82 8.34
C LEU A 42 -7.55 4.73 8.01
N LEU A 43 -7.42 6.05 8.18
CA LEU A 43 -8.43 7.02 7.79
C LEU A 43 -8.53 7.13 6.27
N ARG A 44 -7.39 7.11 5.60
CA ARG A 44 -7.32 7.12 4.13
C ARG A 44 -7.93 5.83 3.57
N LEU A 45 -7.66 4.71 4.23
CA LEU A 45 -8.25 3.43 3.88
C LEU A 45 -9.77 3.43 4.10
N SER A 46 -10.27 3.99 5.23
CA SER A 46 -11.71 4.03 5.51
C SER A 46 -12.48 4.87 4.50
N ALA A 47 -11.89 5.95 4.00
CA ALA A 47 -12.45 6.78 2.94
C ALA A 47 -12.43 6.14 1.53
N SER A 48 -11.75 5.01 1.35
CA SER A 48 -11.64 4.35 0.05
C SER A 48 -12.96 3.69 -0.37
N GLN A 49 -13.31 3.83 -1.65
CA GLN A 49 -14.45 3.13 -2.28
C GLN A 49 -14.09 1.72 -2.77
N VAL A 50 -12.80 1.38 -2.83
CA VAL A 50 -12.34 0.08 -3.32
C VAL A 50 -12.36 -0.92 -2.16
N GLY A 51 -13.25 -1.90 -2.26
CA GLY A 51 -13.46 -2.91 -1.23
C GLY A 51 -12.36 -3.97 -1.16
N GLY A 52 -11.94 -4.31 0.06
CA GLY A 52 -10.94 -5.36 0.32
C GLY A 52 -11.01 -5.88 1.76
N ALA A 53 -10.23 -6.92 2.07
CA ALA A 53 -10.21 -7.50 3.40
C ALA A 53 -9.79 -6.50 4.49
N ALA A 54 -8.78 -5.67 4.22
CA ALA A 54 -8.31 -4.62 5.13
C ALA A 54 -9.43 -3.59 5.43
N LEU A 55 -10.17 -3.14 4.42
CA LEU A 55 -11.29 -2.22 4.61
C LEU A 55 -12.41 -2.82 5.48
N ARG A 56 -12.70 -4.12 5.33
CA ARG A 56 -13.68 -4.81 6.19
C ARG A 56 -13.25 -4.80 7.67
N VAL A 57 -11.96 -5.01 7.93
CA VAL A 57 -11.41 -4.95 9.29
C VAL A 57 -11.49 -3.53 9.85
N VAL A 58 -11.09 -2.52 9.08
CA VAL A 58 -11.18 -1.11 9.51
C VAL A 58 -12.60 -0.71 9.88
N ARG A 59 -13.59 -1.10 9.07
CA ARG A 59 -15.01 -0.86 9.36
C ARG A 59 -15.48 -1.60 10.61
N ALA A 60 -15.08 -2.85 10.80
CA ALA A 60 -15.42 -3.62 12.00
C ALA A 60 -14.85 -3.02 13.29
N LEU A 61 -13.71 -2.33 13.19
CA LEU A 61 -13.06 -1.66 14.32
C LEU A 61 -13.70 -0.29 14.67
N ASN A 62 -14.66 0.20 13.88
CA ASN A 62 -15.28 1.54 14.05
C ASN A 62 -14.25 2.67 14.23
N LEU A 63 -13.14 2.59 13.49
CA LEU A 63 -12.03 3.55 13.63
C LEU A 63 -12.43 4.97 13.23
N GLU A 64 -13.39 5.11 12.31
CA GLU A 64 -13.96 6.41 11.91
C GLU A 64 -14.52 7.19 13.10
N THR A 65 -15.08 6.49 14.10
CA THR A 65 -15.67 7.12 15.30
C THR A 65 -14.62 7.42 16.37
N ARG A 66 -13.52 6.65 16.42
CA ARG A 66 -12.51 6.77 17.49
C ARG A 66 -11.43 7.80 17.21
N VAL A 67 -11.10 8.03 15.95
CA VAL A 67 -10.06 9.01 15.58
C VAL A 67 -10.58 10.45 15.63
N ALA A 68 -11.89 10.68 15.52
CA ALA A 68 -12.50 12.00 15.72
C ALA A 68 -12.46 12.49 17.19
N CYS A 69 -12.06 11.63 18.14
CA CYS A 69 -11.99 11.95 19.57
C CYS A 69 -10.56 12.22 20.07
N ALA A 70 -9.56 12.27 19.18
CA ALA A 70 -8.16 12.55 19.53
C ALA A 70 -7.77 14.00 19.21
#